data_AF-A0A9W5IW83-F1
#
_entry.id   AF-A0A9W5IW83-F1
#
_cell.length_a   1.000
_cell.length_b   1.000
_cell.length_c   1.000
_cell.angle_alpha   90.00
_cell.angle_beta   90.00
_cell.angle_gamma   90.00
#
_symmetry.space_group_name_H-M   'P 1'
#
loop_
_entity.id
_entity.type
_entity.pdbx_description
1 polymer ?
#
loop_
_entity_poly.entity_id
_entity_poly.type
_entity_poly.pdbx_seq_one_letter_code
_entity_poly.pdbx_strand_id
1 'polypeptide(L)'
;MQSNRIKALPAMLVLTAWALTGCANTAKPSDTMPIKVEVPVMPAPPAALMVPPVRPAPPESGSTRALLEHAVEFGGYVAELENQNAAWRDWSDNHSRKVGD
;
A
#
# COMPACT_ATOMS: atom_id res chain seq x y z
N MET A 1 -41.27 -20.80 -60.90
CA MET A 1 -40.90 -20.44 -59.52
C MET A 1 -39.39 -20.63 -59.35
N GLN A 2 -38.60 -19.58 -59.59
CA GLN A 2 -37.14 -19.61 -59.46
C GLN A 2 -36.76 -19.51 -57.98
N SER A 3 -35.97 -20.49 -57.56
CA SER A 3 -35.65 -20.83 -56.17
C SER A 3 -34.93 -19.69 -55.44
N ASN A 4 -35.45 -19.29 -54.29
CA ASN A 4 -34.90 -18.25 -53.41
C ASN A 4 -33.59 -18.67 -52.70
N ARG A 5 -32.96 -19.78 -53.10
CA ARG A 5 -31.79 -20.39 -52.43
C ARG A 5 -30.43 -19.81 -52.86
N ILE A 6 -30.38 -18.94 -53.86
CA ILE A 6 -29.10 -18.43 -54.39
C ILE A 6 -28.61 -17.18 -53.64
N LYS A 7 -29.49 -16.44 -52.93
CA LYS A 7 -29.12 -15.20 -52.22
C LYS A 7 -28.52 -15.43 -50.83
N ALA A 8 -28.66 -16.63 -50.25
CA ALA A 8 -28.20 -16.92 -48.89
C ALA A 8 -26.74 -17.40 -48.81
N LEU A 9 -26.19 -17.95 -49.90
CA LEU A 9 -24.82 -18.45 -49.96
C LEU A 9 -23.73 -17.37 -49.81
N PRO A 10 -23.81 -16.18 -50.45
CA PRO A 10 -22.75 -15.18 -50.30
C PRO A 10 -22.74 -14.52 -48.91
N ALA A 11 -23.91 -14.31 -48.31
CA ALA A 11 -24.00 -13.69 -46.98
C ALA A 11 -23.43 -14.60 -45.88
N MET A 12 -23.63 -15.92 -45.99
CA MET A 12 -23.12 -16.90 -45.01
C MET A 12 -21.59 -17.07 -45.10
N LEU A 13 -21.01 -16.96 -46.30
CA LEU A 13 -19.57 -17.06 -46.54
C LEU A 13 -18.79 -15.82 -46.07
N VAL A 14 -19.41 -14.65 -46.14
CA VAL A 14 -18.82 -13.39 -45.65
C VAL A 14 -18.77 -13.37 -44.12
N LEU A 15 -19.79 -13.88 -43.43
CA LEU A 15 -19.84 -13.91 -41.96
C LEU A 15 -18.85 -14.90 -41.33
N THR A 16 -18.61 -16.05 -41.96
CA THR A 16 -17.62 -17.03 -41.45
C THR A 16 -16.18 -16.55 -41.66
N ALA A 17 -15.90 -15.83 -42.75
CA ALA A 17 -14.57 -15.26 -43.01
C ALA A 17 -14.18 -14.18 -41.99
N TRP A 18 -15.10 -13.31 -41.58
CA TRP A 18 -14.85 -12.25 -40.59
C TRP A 18 -14.66 -12.79 -39.16
N ALA A 19 -15.32 -13.91 -38.82
CA ALA A 19 -15.13 -14.55 -37.52
C ALA A 19 -13.74 -15.20 -37.39
N LEU A 20 -13.15 -15.69 -38.48
CA LEU A 20 -11.82 -16.31 -38.49
C LEU A 20 -10.67 -15.30 -38.45
N THR A 21 -10.83 -14.13 -39.07
CA THR A 21 -9.78 -13.09 -39.09
C THR A 21 -9.76 -12.23 -37.83
N GLY A 22 -10.84 -12.19 -37.04
CA GLY A 22 -10.86 -11.50 -35.74
C GLY A 22 -10.09 -12.23 -34.62
N CYS A 23 -9.97 -13.56 -34.69
CA CYS A 23 -9.37 -14.38 -33.63
C CYS A 23 -7.86 -14.64 -33.80
N ALA A 24 -7.25 -14.26 -34.93
CA ALA A 24 -5.83 -14.48 -35.19
C ALA A 24 -4.93 -13.30 -34.78
N ASN A 25 -5.50 -12.19 -34.29
CA ASN A 25 -4.74 -10.97 -33.99
C ASN A 25 -4.23 -10.87 -32.54
N THR A 26 -4.02 -12.01 -31.89
CA THR A 26 -3.25 -12.05 -30.65
C THR A 26 -1.78 -11.92 -31.03
N ALA A 27 -1.28 -10.68 -31.08
CA ALA A 27 0.14 -10.44 -31.08
C ALA A 27 0.76 -11.26 -29.93
N LYS A 28 1.83 -12.02 -30.24
CA LYS A 28 2.59 -12.74 -29.22
C LYS A 28 2.86 -11.75 -28.07
N PRO A 29 2.52 -12.07 -26.81
CA PRO A 29 2.81 -11.17 -25.71
C PRO A 29 4.29 -10.80 -25.78
N SER A 30 4.58 -9.50 -25.72
CA SER A 30 5.96 -9.02 -25.70
C SER A 30 6.65 -9.67 -24.51
N ASP A 31 7.58 -10.59 -24.79
CA ASP A 31 8.46 -11.28 -23.83
C ASP A 31 9.45 -10.26 -23.23
N THR A 32 8.92 -9.22 -22.61
CA THR A 32 9.70 -8.28 -21.80
C THR A 32 10.02 -9.04 -20.53
N MET A 33 11.30 -9.38 -20.34
CA MET A 33 11.71 -9.96 -19.06
C MET A 33 11.22 -9.04 -17.94
N PRO A 34 10.47 -9.56 -16.95
CA PRO A 34 10.01 -8.73 -15.85
C PRO A 34 11.24 -8.16 -15.17
N ILE A 35 11.36 -6.83 -15.18
CA ILE A 35 12.36 -6.13 -14.38
C ILE A 35 12.10 -6.56 -12.94
N LYS A 36 13.05 -7.29 -12.36
CA LYS A 36 12.98 -7.67 -10.95
C LYS A 36 13.25 -6.41 -10.14
N VAL A 37 12.19 -5.66 -9.84
CA VAL A 37 12.26 -4.56 -8.89
C VAL A 37 12.48 -5.19 -7.53
N GLU A 38 13.70 -5.09 -7.01
CA GLU A 38 13.99 -5.42 -5.62
C GLU A 38 13.22 -4.42 -4.76
N VAL A 39 12.12 -4.87 -4.18
CA VAL A 39 11.37 -4.08 -3.21
C VAL A 39 12.28 -3.93 -1.99
N PRO A 40 12.73 -2.71 -1.64
CA PRO A 40 13.55 -2.52 -0.46
C PRO A 40 12.73 -2.95 0.77
N VAL A 41 13.20 -3.99 1.44
CA VAL A 41 12.59 -4.48 2.68
C VAL A 41 13.13 -3.61 3.81
N MET A 42 12.24 -2.88 4.47
CA MET A 42 12.57 -2.12 5.66
C MET A 42 12.95 -3.10 6.79
N PRO A 43 14.06 -2.88 7.50
CA PRO A 43 14.42 -3.75 8.62
C PRO A 43 13.37 -3.68 9.72
N ALA A 44 13.35 -4.67 10.60
CA ALA A 44 12.48 -4.61 11.77
C ALA A 44 12.94 -3.48 12.70
N PRO A 45 12.02 -2.64 13.21
CA PRO A 45 12.36 -1.60 14.17
C PRO A 45 12.79 -2.22 15.51
N PRO A 46 13.65 -1.52 16.27
CA PRO A 46 14.04 -1.93 17.62
C PRO A 46 12.83 -2.19 18.52
N ALA A 47 12.89 -3.26 19.33
CA ALA A 47 11.80 -3.63 20.24
C ALA A 47 11.41 -2.50 21.22
N ALA A 48 12.37 -1.67 21.63
CA ALA A 48 12.12 -0.52 22.50
C ALA A 48 11.22 0.56 21.86
N LEU A 49 11.19 0.66 20.53
CA LEU A 49 10.30 1.56 19.81
C LEU A 49 8.87 1.01 19.68
N MET A 50 8.71 -0.31 19.84
CA MET A 50 7.43 -0.99 19.69
C MET A 50 6.57 -0.95 20.96
N VAL A 51 7.14 -0.50 22.09
CA VAL A 51 6.43 -0.41 23.37
C VAL A 51 6.08 1.05 23.63
N PRO A 52 4.82 1.46 23.47
CA PRO A 52 4.43 2.85 23.72
C PRO A 52 4.52 3.17 25.23
N PRO A 53 4.96 4.39 25.60
CA PRO A 53 4.87 4.88 26.96
C PRO A 53 3.43 4.79 27.49
N VAL A 54 3.29 4.47 28.78
CA VAL A 54 1.97 4.34 29.41
C VAL A 54 1.47 5.73 29.79
N ARG A 55 0.30 6.09 29.27
CA ARG A 55 -0.37 7.33 29.66
C ARG A 55 -0.84 7.24 31.12
N PRO A 56 -0.56 8.25 31.97
CA PRO A 56 -1.12 8.34 33.31
C PRO A 56 -2.65 8.33 33.29
N ALA A 57 -3.26 7.72 34.31
CA ALA A 57 -4.70 7.74 34.48
C ALA A 57 -5.18 9.16 34.82
N PRO A 58 -6.43 9.52 34.47
CA PRO A 58 -7.01 10.79 34.89
C PRO A 58 -6.96 10.94 36.43
N PRO A 59 -6.84 12.18 36.95
CA PRO A 59 -6.77 12.41 38.38
C PRO A 59 -8.07 11.98 39.06
N GLU A 60 -7.95 11.42 40.27
CA GLU A 60 -9.10 10.90 41.04
C GLU A 60 -10.11 11.99 41.43
N SER A 61 -9.67 13.25 41.47
CA SER A 61 -10.53 14.40 41.77
C SER A 61 -10.14 15.63 40.95
N GLY A 62 -11.09 16.54 40.77
CA GLY A 62 -10.85 17.85 40.16
C GLY A 62 -10.25 18.89 41.12
N SER A 63 -9.72 18.48 42.28
CA SER A 63 -9.09 19.42 43.21
C SER A 63 -7.83 20.02 42.59
N THR A 64 -7.49 21.26 42.96
CA THR A 64 -6.30 21.95 42.45
C THR A 64 -5.03 21.15 42.69
N ARG A 65 -4.90 20.53 43.87
CA ARG A 65 -3.76 19.67 44.21
C ARG A 65 -3.66 18.46 43.26
N ALA A 66 -4.74 17.70 43.11
CA ALA A 66 -4.74 16.49 42.27
C ALA A 66 -4.45 16.82 40.79
N LEU A 67 -4.95 17.96 40.30
CA LEU A 67 -4.66 18.44 38.96
C LEU A 67 -3.18 18.80 38.77
N LEU A 68 -2.56 19.44 39.77
CA LEU A 68 -1.15 19.83 39.71
C LEU A 68 -0.22 18.61 39.78
N GLU A 69 -0.52 17.64 40.64
CA GLU A 69 0.22 16.38 40.73
C GLU A 69 0.14 15.61 39.40
N HIS A 70 -1.07 15.44 38.86
CA HIS A 70 -1.26 14.81 37.55
C HIS A 70 -0.55 15.58 36.41
N ALA A 71 -0.51 16.91 36.44
CA ALA A 71 0.17 17.69 35.41
C ALA A 71 1.68 17.40 35.36
N VAL A 72 2.33 17.16 36.50
CA VAL A 72 3.73 16.77 36.56
C VAL A 72 3.94 15.39 35.94
N GLU A 73 3.12 14.41 36.34
CA GLU A 73 3.20 13.04 35.82
C GLU A 73 2.91 12.98 34.32
N PHE A 74 1.86 13.67 33.88
CA PHE A 74 1.48 13.76 32.47
C PHE A 74 2.55 14.47 31.64
N GLY A 75 3.19 15.50 32.19
CA GLY A 75 4.33 16.16 31.56
C GLY A 75 5.51 15.19 31.34
N GLY A 76 5.83 14.37 32.33
CA GLY A 76 6.85 13.32 32.20
C GLY A 76 6.50 12.28 31.11
N TYR A 77 5.24 11.86 31.04
CA TYR A 77 4.76 10.99 29.97
C TYR A 77 4.92 11.60 28.58
N VAL A 78 4.60 12.90 28.41
CA VAL A 78 4.76 13.60 27.12
C VAL A 78 6.24 13.68 26.73
N ALA A 79 7.14 13.96 27.68
CA ALA A 79 8.57 14.00 27.41
C ALA A 79 9.10 12.65 26.92
N GLU A 80 8.68 11.54 27.54
CA GLU A 80 9.06 10.19 27.08
C GLU A 80 8.48 9.87 25.70
N LEU A 81 7.23 10.28 25.44
CA LEU A 81 6.60 10.13 24.13
C LEU A 81 7.34 10.90 23.03
N GLU A 82 7.80 12.12 23.33
CA GLU A 82 8.58 12.94 22.41
C GLU A 82 9.94 12.32 22.10
N ASN A 83 10.61 11.76 23.12
CA ASN A 83 11.87 11.04 22.96
C ASN A 83 11.69 9.81 22.06
N GLN A 84 10.64 9.01 22.29
CA GLN A 84 10.36 7.84 21.45
C GLN A 84 10.03 8.24 20.01
N ASN A 85 9.28 9.34 19.81
CA ASN A 85 9.00 9.86 18.47
C ASN A 85 10.27 10.34 17.76
N ALA A 86 11.21 10.97 18.47
CA ALA A 86 12.49 11.35 17.90
C ALA A 86 13.30 10.12 17.48
N ALA A 87 13.32 9.07 18.30
CA ALA A 87 14.00 7.82 17.98
C ALA A 87 13.36 7.08 16.79
N TRP A 88 12.03 7.15 16.64
CA TRP A 88 11.33 6.65 15.44
C TRP A 88 11.74 7.39 14.16
N ARG A 89 11.86 8.73 14.23
CA ARG A 89 12.30 9.56 13.10
C ARG A 89 13.74 9.25 12.72
N ASP A 90 14.65 9.20 13.69
CA ASP A 90 16.06 8.84 13.45
C ASP A 90 16.20 7.45 12.83
N TRP A 91 15.46 6.46 13.37
CA TRP A 91 15.45 5.12 12.81
C TRP A 91 14.94 5.11 11.35
N SER A 92 13.85 5.81 11.06
CA SER A 92 13.31 5.93 9.71
C SER A 92 14.30 6.61 8.75
N ASP A 93 14.94 7.69 9.16
CA ASP A 93 15.87 8.47 8.32
C ASP A 93 17.16 7.68 7.99
N ASN A 94 17.58 6.80 8.89
CA ASN A 94 18.73 5.92 8.69
C ASN A 94 18.43 4.72 7.79
N HIS A 95 17.15 4.34 7.60
CA HIS A 95 16.76 3.14 6.84
C HIS A 95 15.92 3.41 5.58
N SER A 96 15.38 4.62 5.42
CA SER A 96 14.65 5.06 4.22
C SER A 96 15.57 5.46 3.07
N ARG A 97 16.86 5.70 3.33
CA ARG A 97 17.83 6.15 2.31
C ARG A 97 18.50 4.97 1.59
N LYS A 98 17.80 4.35 0.64
CA LYS A 98 18.43 3.64 -0.49
C LYS A 98 17.57 3.70 -1.75
N VAL A 99 17.76 4.76 -2.56
CA VAL A 99 17.68 4.70 -4.03
C VAL A 99 18.60 5.80 -4.59
N GLY A 100 19.78 5.42 -5.12
CA GLY A 100 20.58 6.24 -6.05
C GLY A 100 21.91 6.82 -5.53
N ASP A 101 22.95 6.00 -5.52
CA ASP A 101 24.22 6.28 -6.23
C ASP A 101 24.37 5.21 -7.32
#